data_AF-A0A968BNS3-F1
#
_entry.id   AF-A0A968BNS3-F1
#
_cell.length_a   1.000
_cell.length_b   1.000
_cell.length_c   1.000
_cell.angle_alpha   90.00
_cell.angle_beta   90.00
_cell.angle_gamma   90.00
#
_symmetry.space_group_name_H-M   'P 1'
#
loop_
_entity.id
_entity.type
_entity.pdbx_description
1 polymer ?
#
loop_
_entity_poly.entity_id
_entity_poly.type
_entity_poly.pdbx_seq_one_letter_code
_entity_poly.pdbx_strand_id
1 'polypeptide(L)'
;MPWSVQGQPALRLEAIDVVLHLCRHAVVQHKVYGAFRSLCDLVQVTEGWGQREWEVLSQRALDYGLARPVYLMLVLAGQMLKLAVPAQVLSGLRPPGRVPAPDELMRLLMRSHGATPAPVSAGAVQAATEGTLGAQLRHLAGNLFLSREGMAMLYKIPAGSPWIWLAYLWRPVDLLWRYGLSTWRALRGERGARAIWQREVWLERWLRGGEQLDEL
;
A
#
# COMPACT_ATOMS: atom_id res chain seq x y z
N MET A 1 -15.74 -22.83 -13.85
CA MET A 1 -14.84 -23.89 -13.34
C MET A 1 -15.05 -24.01 -11.84
N PRO A 2 -15.53 -25.15 -11.32
CA PRO A 2 -15.61 -25.39 -9.88
C PRO A 2 -14.20 -25.35 -9.30
N TRP A 3 -14.01 -24.52 -8.27
CA TRP A 3 -12.75 -24.44 -7.53
C TRP A 3 -12.90 -25.23 -6.24
N SER A 4 -11.84 -25.92 -5.81
CA SER A 4 -11.84 -26.67 -4.56
C SER A 4 -10.60 -26.39 -3.73
N VAL A 5 -10.78 -26.27 -2.42
CA VAL A 5 -9.68 -26.16 -1.45
C VAL A 5 -9.76 -27.39 -0.55
N GLN A 6 -8.71 -28.22 -0.56
CA GLN A 6 -8.68 -29.50 0.16
C GLN A 6 -9.91 -30.40 -0.15
N GLY A 7 -10.32 -30.43 -1.42
CA GLY A 7 -11.46 -31.22 -1.87
C GLY A 7 -12.84 -30.62 -1.53
N GLN A 8 -12.91 -29.49 -0.83
CA GLN A 8 -14.16 -28.79 -0.54
C GLN A 8 -14.46 -27.75 -1.62
N PRO A 9 -15.69 -27.70 -2.15
CA PRO A 9 -16.07 -26.71 -3.16
C PRO A 9 -15.99 -25.29 -2.55
N ALA A 10 -15.41 -24.37 -3.30
CA ALA A 10 -15.22 -22.99 -2.87
C ALA A 10 -15.58 -22.00 -3.99
N LEU A 11 -16.16 -20.87 -3.59
CA LEU A 11 -16.35 -19.73 -4.47
C LEU A 11 -15.02 -18.99 -4.61
N ARG A 12 -14.75 -18.50 -5.81
CA ARG A 12 -13.59 -17.64 -6.09
C ARG A 12 -14.03 -16.43 -6.90
N LEU A 13 -13.28 -15.35 -6.76
CA LEU A 13 -13.37 -14.21 -7.65
C LEU A 13 -13.00 -14.64 -9.09
N GLU A 14 -13.61 -13.95 -10.05
CA GLU A 14 -13.19 -14.01 -11.44
C GLU A 14 -11.72 -13.58 -11.55
N ALA A 15 -10.94 -14.16 -12.48
CA ALA A 15 -9.52 -13.87 -12.63
C ALA A 15 -9.25 -12.36 -12.82
N ILE A 16 -10.09 -11.68 -13.59
CA ILE A 16 -10.00 -10.24 -13.83
C ILE A 16 -10.19 -9.45 -12.53
N ASP A 17 -11.19 -9.83 -11.71
CA ASP A 17 -11.45 -9.19 -10.43
C ASP A 17 -10.36 -9.50 -9.39
N VAL A 18 -9.73 -10.67 -9.46
CA VAL A 18 -8.53 -10.98 -8.67
C VAL A 18 -7.40 -10.01 -9.03
N VAL A 19 -7.13 -9.78 -10.32
CA VAL A 19 -6.08 -8.83 -10.74
C VAL A 19 -6.40 -7.41 -10.27
N LEU A 20 -7.65 -6.95 -10.43
CA LEU A 20 -8.07 -5.63 -9.92
C LEU A 20 -7.88 -5.52 -8.40
N HIS A 21 -8.26 -6.57 -7.66
CA HIS A 21 -8.06 -6.64 -6.22
C HIS A 21 -6.57 -6.58 -5.85
N LEU A 22 -5.72 -7.39 -6.49
CA LEU A 22 -4.27 -7.41 -6.25
C LEU A 22 -3.66 -6.03 -6.52
N CYS A 23 -4.03 -5.37 -7.61
CA CYS A 23 -3.53 -4.04 -7.94
C CYS A 23 -3.94 -3.00 -6.91
N ARG A 24 -5.20 -3.01 -6.48
CA ARG A 24 -5.70 -2.12 -5.42
C ARG A 24 -5.01 -2.41 -4.09
N HIS A 25 -4.88 -3.67 -3.71
CA HIS A 25 -4.24 -4.09 -2.47
C HIS A 25 -2.77 -3.65 -2.42
N ALA A 26 -2.00 -4.03 -3.44
CA ALA A 26 -0.58 -3.71 -3.53
C ALA A 26 -0.31 -2.20 -3.57
N VAL A 27 -1.01 -1.47 -4.43
CA VAL A 27 -0.68 -0.06 -4.71
C VAL A 27 -1.41 0.91 -3.79
N VAL A 28 -2.71 0.70 -3.56
CA VAL A 28 -3.51 1.66 -2.78
C VAL A 28 -3.39 1.39 -1.28
N GLN A 29 -3.48 0.13 -0.86
CA GLN A 29 -3.43 -0.21 0.57
C GLN A 29 -1.99 -0.29 1.09
N HIS A 30 -1.09 -0.87 0.30
CA HIS A 30 0.29 -1.09 0.72
C HIS A 30 1.31 -0.13 0.09
N LYS A 31 0.89 0.84 -0.74
CA LYS A 31 1.80 1.81 -1.37
C LYS A 31 3.01 1.15 -2.04
N VAL A 32 2.80 -0.04 -2.63
CA VAL A 32 3.80 -0.88 -3.30
C VAL A 32 4.80 -1.57 -2.34
N TYR A 33 4.72 -1.34 -1.02
CA TYR A 33 5.56 -2.05 -0.05
C TYR A 33 5.22 -3.54 0.00
N GLY A 34 6.21 -4.38 -0.26
CA GLY A 34 6.05 -5.84 -0.23
C GLY A 34 5.19 -6.40 -1.37
N ALA A 35 4.89 -5.59 -2.39
CA ALA A 35 4.05 -6.00 -3.51
C ALA A 35 4.68 -7.04 -4.43
N PHE A 36 5.92 -7.50 -4.18
CA PHE A 36 6.57 -8.56 -4.97
C PHE A 36 5.72 -9.83 -5.02
N ARG A 37 5.15 -10.26 -3.89
CA ARG A 37 4.22 -11.40 -3.86
C ARG A 37 3.02 -11.15 -4.78
N SER A 38 2.41 -9.97 -4.68
CA SER A 38 1.27 -9.60 -5.53
C SER A 38 1.64 -9.51 -7.02
N LEU A 39 2.91 -9.18 -7.36
CA LEU A 39 3.40 -9.23 -8.74
C LEU A 39 3.51 -10.67 -9.23
N CYS A 40 4.04 -11.60 -8.42
CA CYS A 40 4.05 -13.02 -8.76
C CYS A 40 2.63 -13.56 -8.96
N ASP A 41 1.72 -13.26 -8.02
CA ASP A 41 0.33 -13.68 -8.12
C ASP A 41 -0.35 -13.09 -9.37
N LEU A 42 -0.06 -11.83 -9.71
CA LEU A 42 -0.57 -11.19 -10.93
C LEU A 42 -0.10 -11.93 -12.19
N VAL A 43 1.19 -12.26 -12.29
CA VAL A 43 1.72 -13.01 -13.45
C VAL A 43 1.04 -14.37 -13.56
N GLN A 44 0.88 -15.09 -12.45
CA GLN A 44 0.21 -16.39 -12.46
C GLN A 44 -1.27 -16.30 -12.86
N VAL A 45 -1.99 -15.28 -12.39
CA VAL A 45 -3.41 -15.11 -12.71
C VAL A 45 -3.64 -14.69 -14.16
N THR A 46 -2.68 -13.96 -14.74
CA THR A 46 -2.71 -13.48 -16.13
C THR A 46 -2.08 -14.44 -17.13
N GLU A 47 -1.58 -15.58 -16.67
CA GLU A 47 -1.01 -16.61 -17.53
C GLU A 47 -2.07 -17.12 -18.53
N GLY A 48 -1.71 -17.12 -19.81
CA GLY A 48 -2.59 -17.57 -20.90
C GLY A 48 -3.72 -16.59 -21.25
N TRP A 49 -3.76 -15.37 -20.70
CA TRP A 49 -4.75 -14.38 -21.09
C TRP A 49 -4.62 -13.97 -22.55
N GLY A 50 -5.74 -13.94 -23.25
CA GLY A 50 -5.86 -13.41 -24.60
C GLY A 50 -6.24 -11.93 -24.61
N GLN A 51 -6.44 -11.40 -25.81
CA GLN A 51 -6.79 -9.99 -26.01
C GLN A 51 -8.06 -9.58 -25.26
N ARG A 52 -9.06 -10.46 -25.19
CA ARG A 52 -10.35 -10.17 -24.55
C ARG A 52 -10.21 -9.96 -23.05
N GLU A 53 -9.46 -10.80 -22.35
CA GLU A 53 -9.25 -10.68 -20.90
C GLU A 53 -8.55 -9.37 -20.56
N TRP A 54 -7.55 -8.99 -21.36
CA TRP A 54 -6.84 -7.74 -21.22
C TRP A 54 -7.72 -6.51 -21.47
N GLU A 55 -8.57 -6.55 -22.50
CA GLU A 55 -9.54 -5.49 -22.79
C GLU A 55 -10.56 -5.33 -21.66
N VAL A 56 -11.10 -6.43 -21.14
CA VAL A 56 -12.05 -6.40 -20.01
C VAL A 56 -11.37 -5.90 -18.74
N LEU A 57 -10.12 -6.29 -18.47
CA LEU A 57 -9.34 -5.73 -17.37
C LEU A 57 -9.20 -4.21 -17.51
N SER A 58 -8.83 -3.74 -18.70
CA SER A 58 -8.64 -2.32 -18.98
C SER A 58 -9.93 -1.53 -18.74
N GLN A 59 -11.05 -2.02 -19.31
CA GLN A 59 -12.36 -1.40 -19.18
C GLN A 59 -12.79 -1.33 -17.71
N ARG A 60 -12.76 -2.45 -16.97
CA ARG A 60 -13.15 -2.47 -15.55
C ARG A 60 -12.23 -1.61 -14.69
N ALA A 61 -10.93 -1.57 -15.00
CA ALA A 61 -9.99 -0.70 -14.30
C ALA A 61 -10.35 0.78 -14.47
N LEU A 62 -10.80 1.19 -15.65
CA LEU A 62 -11.28 2.56 -15.89
C LEU A 62 -12.60 2.81 -15.15
N ASP A 63 -13.57 1.92 -15.29
CA ASP A 63 -14.90 2.04 -14.67
C ASP A 63 -14.83 2.15 -13.14
N TYR A 64 -13.87 1.46 -12.52
CA TYR A 64 -13.67 1.47 -11.06
C TYR A 64 -12.68 2.55 -10.58
N GLY A 65 -12.14 3.38 -11.47
CA GLY A 65 -11.12 4.37 -11.11
C GLY A 65 -9.79 3.76 -10.64
N LEU A 66 -9.50 2.53 -11.07
CA LEU A 66 -8.29 1.75 -10.75
C LEU A 66 -7.24 1.76 -11.89
N ALA A 67 -7.39 2.61 -12.90
CA ALA A 67 -6.46 2.67 -14.02
C ALA A 67 -5.00 2.89 -13.58
N ARG A 68 -4.76 3.87 -12.70
CA ARG A 68 -3.43 4.18 -12.13
C ARG A 68 -2.78 2.99 -11.41
N PRO A 69 -3.42 2.35 -10.41
CA PRO A 69 -2.80 1.22 -9.72
C PRO A 69 -2.61 0.00 -10.62
N VAL A 70 -3.52 -0.27 -11.56
CA VAL A 70 -3.37 -1.36 -12.53
C VAL A 70 -2.19 -1.08 -13.46
N TYR A 71 -2.11 0.12 -14.04
CA TYR A 71 -1.00 0.54 -14.88
C TYR A 71 0.36 0.34 -14.18
N LEU A 72 0.49 0.79 -12.92
CA LEU A 72 1.75 0.65 -12.18
C LEU A 72 2.15 -0.82 -11.97
N MET A 73 1.21 -1.67 -11.59
CA MET A 73 1.49 -3.10 -11.39
C MET A 73 1.88 -3.79 -12.69
N LEU A 74 1.24 -3.46 -13.81
CA LEU A 74 1.57 -4.02 -15.12
C LEU A 74 2.95 -3.58 -15.60
N VAL A 75 3.31 -2.30 -15.42
CA VAL A 75 4.66 -1.80 -15.73
C VAL A 75 5.71 -2.52 -14.87
N LEU A 76 5.48 -2.66 -13.58
CA LEU A 76 6.40 -3.34 -12.66
C LEU A 76 6.56 -4.82 -13.01
N ALA A 77 5.44 -5.52 -13.27
CA ALA A 77 5.46 -6.92 -13.67
C ALA A 77 6.17 -7.13 -15.02
N GLY A 78 5.95 -6.24 -15.99
CA GLY A 78 6.64 -6.28 -17.28
C GLY A 78 8.15 -6.08 -17.14
N GLN A 79 8.59 -5.18 -16.27
CA GLN A 79 10.03 -4.94 -16.08
C GLN A 79 10.74 -6.04 -15.30
N MET A 80 10.14 -6.45 -14.19
CA MET A 80 10.76 -7.37 -13.22
C MET A 80 10.55 -8.85 -13.57
N LEU A 81 9.35 -9.20 -14.02
CA LEU A 81 8.93 -10.58 -14.26
C LEU A 81 8.68 -10.88 -15.75
N LYS A 82 8.96 -9.91 -16.65
CA LYS A 82 8.79 -10.04 -18.10
C LYS A 82 7.38 -10.40 -18.53
N LEU A 83 6.38 -9.95 -17.76
CA LEU A 83 4.98 -10.11 -18.15
C LEU A 83 4.72 -9.42 -19.49
N ALA A 84 4.20 -10.18 -20.45
CA ALA A 84 3.78 -9.65 -21.74
C ALA A 84 2.39 -9.03 -21.60
N VAL A 85 2.34 -7.70 -21.64
CA VAL A 85 1.09 -6.93 -21.61
C VAL A 85 0.89 -6.28 -22.99
N PRO A 86 -0.30 -6.39 -23.61
CA PRO A 86 -0.55 -5.72 -24.88
C PRO A 86 -0.32 -4.21 -24.78
N ALA A 87 0.36 -3.64 -25.78
CA ALA A 87 0.73 -2.23 -25.78
C ALA A 87 -0.49 -1.30 -25.66
N GLN A 88 -1.62 -1.69 -26.27
CA GLN A 88 -2.88 -0.95 -26.25
C GLN A 88 -3.46 -0.84 -24.83
N VAL A 89 -3.28 -1.88 -24.02
CA VAL A 89 -3.75 -1.93 -22.63
C VAL A 89 -2.93 -0.99 -21.77
N LEU A 90 -1.60 -1.05 -21.88
CA LEU A 90 -0.71 -0.12 -21.18
C LEU A 90 -0.96 1.32 -21.60
N SER A 91 -1.16 1.59 -22.90
CA SER A 91 -1.47 2.94 -23.38
C SER A 91 -2.83 3.44 -22.90
N GLY A 92 -3.85 2.59 -22.89
CA GLY A 92 -5.22 2.94 -22.45
C GLY A 92 -5.33 3.20 -20.96
N LEU A 93 -4.51 2.53 -20.15
CA LEU A 93 -4.46 2.72 -18.70
C LEU A 93 -3.45 3.78 -18.25
N ARG A 94 -2.63 4.29 -19.18
CA ARG A 94 -1.60 5.27 -18.86
C ARG A 94 -2.25 6.55 -18.33
N PRO A 95 -1.96 6.97 -17.10
CA PRO A 95 -2.52 8.20 -16.57
C PRO A 95 -1.89 9.42 -17.26
N PRO A 96 -2.62 10.54 -17.34
CA PRO A 96 -2.08 11.79 -17.85
C PRO A 96 -0.95 12.31 -16.95
N GLY A 97 -0.02 13.05 -17.56
CA GLY A 97 1.08 13.70 -16.86
C GLY A 97 2.25 12.77 -16.50
N ARG A 98 3.00 13.16 -15.46
CA ARG A 98 4.20 12.44 -15.03
C ARG A 98 3.82 11.11 -14.36
N VAL A 99 4.44 10.04 -14.84
CA VAL A 99 4.34 8.69 -14.27
C VAL A 99 5.54 8.47 -13.34
N PRO A 100 5.37 7.76 -12.20
CA PRO A 100 6.51 7.39 -11.35
C PRO A 100 7.57 6.64 -12.15
N ALA A 101 8.84 7.01 -11.96
CA ALA A 101 9.91 6.36 -12.70
C ALA A 101 10.04 4.89 -12.23
N PRO A 102 10.23 3.92 -13.13
CA PRO A 102 10.15 2.51 -12.75
C PRO A 102 11.25 2.05 -11.77
N ASP A 103 12.42 2.67 -11.84
CA ASP A 103 13.53 2.49 -10.90
C ASP A 103 13.20 3.00 -9.49
N GLU A 104 12.31 4.00 -9.37
CA GLU A 104 11.82 4.47 -8.08
C GLU A 104 10.81 3.51 -7.46
N LEU A 105 9.90 2.98 -8.28
CA LEU A 105 8.94 1.96 -7.84
C LEU A 105 9.65 0.66 -7.39
N MET A 106 10.69 0.25 -8.11
CA MET A 106 11.48 -0.93 -7.75
C MET A 106 12.21 -0.75 -6.42
N ARG A 107 12.67 0.47 -6.11
CA ARG A 107 13.25 0.79 -4.79
C ARG A 107 12.23 0.71 -3.65
N LEU A 108 10.97 1.06 -3.90
CA LEU A 108 9.89 0.91 -2.92
C LEU A 108 9.54 -0.58 -2.69
N LEU A 109 9.51 -1.39 -3.76
CA LEU A 109 9.33 -2.84 -3.68
C LEU A 109 10.41 -3.52 -2.83
N MET A 110 11.68 -3.21 -3.08
CA MET A 110 12.83 -3.87 -2.43
C MET A 110 13.03 -3.47 -0.96
N ARG A 111 12.42 -2.36 -0.51
CA ARG A 111 12.55 -1.88 0.87
C ARG A 111 11.74 -2.67 1.90
N SER A 112 10.99 -3.69 1.49
CA SER A 112 10.06 -4.46 2.34
C SER A 112 10.69 -5.50 3.26
N HIS A 113 11.97 -5.36 3.66
CA HIS A 113 12.53 -6.14 4.76
C HIS A 113 12.38 -5.35 6.07
N GLY A 114 11.22 -5.49 6.72
CA GLY A 114 11.10 -5.35 8.19
C GLY A 114 10.41 -4.13 8.78
N ALA A 115 10.03 -3.10 8.01
CA ALA A 115 9.30 -1.96 8.56
C ALA A 115 8.14 -1.55 7.63
N THR A 116 6.94 -2.01 7.94
CA THR A 116 5.72 -1.35 7.48
C THR A 116 5.79 0.12 7.94
N PRO A 117 5.72 1.13 7.05
CA PRO A 117 5.53 2.49 7.50
C PRO A 117 4.26 2.50 8.36
N ALA A 118 4.35 3.10 9.54
CA ALA A 118 3.16 3.27 10.38
C ALA A 118 2.08 3.97 9.52
N PRO A 119 0.84 3.47 9.47
CA PRO A 119 -0.22 4.09 8.69
C PRO A 119 -0.50 5.47 9.29
N VAL A 120 0.13 6.50 8.76
CA VAL A 120 -0.19 7.88 9.10
C VAL A 120 -1.49 8.18 8.37
N SER A 121 -2.61 8.01 9.08
CA SER A 121 -3.94 8.34 8.57
C SER A 121 -3.98 9.77 8.06
N ALA A 122 -4.71 10.04 6.97
CA ALA A 122 -4.89 11.39 6.43
C ALA A 122 -5.34 12.42 7.50
N GLY A 123 -6.04 11.98 8.55
CA GLY A 123 -6.41 12.83 9.70
C GLY A 123 -5.22 13.33 10.53
N ALA A 124 -4.10 12.61 10.56
CA ALA A 124 -2.87 13.08 11.20
C ALA A 124 -2.17 14.16 10.37
N VAL A 125 -2.33 14.12 9.04
CA VAL A 125 -1.82 15.15 8.13
C VAL A 125 -2.66 16.43 8.24
N GLN A 126 -3.98 16.31 8.29
CA GLN A 126 -4.90 17.44 8.52
C GLN A 126 -4.71 18.06 9.91
N ALA A 127 -4.52 17.25 10.95
CA ALA A 127 -4.26 17.74 12.29
C ALA A 127 -2.89 18.44 12.39
N ALA A 128 -1.88 18.01 11.64
CA ALA A 128 -0.56 18.64 11.58
C ALA A 128 -0.58 20.01 10.87
N THR A 129 -1.48 20.20 9.90
CA THR A 129 -1.59 21.44 9.13
C THR A 129 -2.57 22.46 9.71
N GLU A 130 -3.58 22.04 10.49
CA GLU A 130 -4.69 22.92 10.90
C GLU A 130 -5.03 22.90 12.41
N GLY A 131 -4.45 22.00 13.22
CA GLY A 131 -4.93 21.72 14.58
C GLY A 131 -4.03 22.20 15.73
N THR A 132 -4.66 22.74 16.79
CA THR A 132 -4.05 22.99 18.11
C THR A 132 -3.49 21.68 18.69
N LEU A 133 -2.35 21.74 19.39
CA LEU A 133 -1.61 20.59 19.96
C LEU A 133 -2.49 19.53 20.67
N GLY A 134 -3.61 19.94 21.29
CA GLY A 134 -4.55 19.04 21.94
C GLY A 134 -5.38 18.14 21.01
N ALA A 135 -5.73 18.60 19.80
CA ALA A 135 -6.45 17.80 18.81
C ALA A 135 -5.55 16.73 18.17
N GLN A 136 -4.28 17.09 17.94
CA GLN A 136 -3.23 16.17 17.50
C GLN A 136 -2.97 15.07 18.54
N LEU A 137 -2.84 15.44 19.82
CA LEU A 137 -2.66 14.49 20.92
C LEU A 137 -3.84 13.53 21.07
N ARG A 138 -5.07 14.00 20.88
CA ARG A 138 -6.29 13.15 20.99
C ARG A 138 -6.40 12.15 19.85
N HIS A 139 -6.08 12.56 18.62
CA HIS A 139 -6.04 11.66 17.46
C HIS A 139 -4.90 10.64 17.55
N LEU A 140 -3.74 11.06 18.03
CA LEU A 140 -2.62 10.15 18.28
C LEU A 140 -2.96 9.17 19.40
N ALA A 141 -3.61 9.62 20.48
CA ALA A 141 -4.03 8.75 21.57
C ALA A 141 -5.01 7.65 21.10
N GLY A 142 -5.97 7.99 20.24
CA GLY A 142 -6.93 7.02 19.69
C GLY A 142 -6.31 5.94 18.79
N ASN A 143 -5.19 6.25 18.13
CA ASN A 143 -4.48 5.28 17.26
C ASN A 143 -3.31 4.56 17.96
N LEU A 144 -2.68 5.20 18.96
CA LEU A 144 -1.57 4.63 19.74
C LEU A 144 -2.06 3.74 20.90
N PHE A 145 -3.25 3.99 21.44
CA PHE A 145 -3.87 3.14 22.45
C PHE A 145 -4.98 2.30 21.80
N LEU A 146 -4.61 1.20 21.13
CA LEU A 146 -5.62 0.22 20.67
C LEU A 146 -6.42 -0.29 21.86
N SER A 147 -7.67 -0.70 21.63
CA SER A 147 -8.50 -1.36 22.66
C SER A 147 -7.81 -2.57 23.28
N ARG A 148 -8.33 -3.02 24.43
CA ARG A 148 -7.84 -4.20 25.14
C ARG A 148 -7.84 -5.46 24.26
N GLU A 149 -8.81 -5.62 23.36
CA GLU A 149 -8.80 -6.71 22.36
C GLU A 149 -7.73 -6.52 21.29
N GLY A 150 -7.49 -5.29 20.84
CA GLY A 150 -6.44 -4.98 19.87
C GLY A 150 -5.04 -5.26 20.42
N MET A 151 -4.79 -4.94 21.69
CA MET A 151 -3.54 -5.28 22.40
C MET A 151 -3.36 -6.78 22.57
N ALA A 152 -4.45 -7.49 22.92
CA ALA A 152 -4.47 -8.94 23.04
C ALA A 152 -4.09 -9.64 21.73
N MET A 153 -4.62 -9.14 20.61
CA MET A 153 -4.30 -9.64 19.27
C MET A 153 -2.84 -9.34 18.87
N LEU A 154 -2.37 -8.11 19.12
CA LEU A 154 -1.05 -7.66 18.69
C LEU A 154 0.10 -8.37 19.42
N TYR A 155 -0.03 -8.54 20.74
CA TYR A 155 0.99 -9.18 21.58
C TYR A 155 0.69 -10.66 21.87
N LYS A 156 -0.39 -11.21 21.31
CA LYS A 156 -0.86 -12.58 21.54
C LYS A 156 -1.08 -12.91 23.03
N ILE A 157 -1.60 -11.94 23.79
CA ILE A 157 -1.87 -12.07 25.23
C ILE A 157 -3.38 -12.19 25.44
N PRO A 158 -3.89 -13.07 26.31
CA PRO A 158 -5.34 -13.16 26.57
C PRO A 158 -5.92 -11.83 27.09
N ALA A 159 -7.06 -11.39 26.54
CA ALA A 159 -7.71 -10.09 26.83
C ALA A 159 -7.98 -9.83 28.33
N GLY A 160 -8.21 -10.88 29.11
CA GLY A 160 -8.44 -10.80 30.57
C GLY A 160 -7.17 -10.74 31.41
N SER A 161 -5.99 -10.95 30.82
CA SER A 161 -4.72 -11.08 31.55
C SER A 161 -4.22 -9.73 32.10
N PRO A 162 -3.67 -9.68 33.33
CA PRO A 162 -3.07 -8.47 33.89
C PRO A 162 -1.82 -8.03 33.10
N TRP A 163 -1.20 -8.95 32.36
CA TRP A 163 -0.05 -8.68 31.48
C TRP A 163 -0.36 -7.71 30.34
N ILE A 164 -1.64 -7.47 30.04
CA ILE A 164 -2.02 -6.45 29.07
C ILE A 164 -1.67 -5.05 29.55
N TRP A 165 -1.76 -4.77 30.85
CA TRP A 165 -1.36 -3.46 31.39
C TRP A 165 0.14 -3.22 31.25
N LEU A 166 0.96 -4.27 31.44
CA LEU A 166 2.40 -4.21 31.15
C LEU A 166 2.67 -4.02 29.66
N ALA A 167 1.90 -4.67 28.78
CA ALA A 167 2.00 -4.46 27.34
C ALA A 167 1.65 -3.02 26.95
N TYR A 168 0.65 -2.39 27.58
CA TYR A 168 0.34 -0.98 27.38
C TYR A 168 1.49 -0.05 27.80
N LEU A 169 2.18 -0.38 28.90
CA LEU A 169 3.31 0.41 29.38
C LEU A 169 4.56 0.21 28.50
N TRP A 170 4.75 -0.99 27.96
CA TRP A 170 5.85 -1.33 27.06
C TRP A 170 5.64 -0.80 25.65
N ARG A 171 4.40 -0.59 25.23
CA ARG A 171 4.04 -0.23 23.86
C ARG A 171 4.70 1.05 23.33
N PRO A 172 4.79 2.18 24.08
CA PRO A 172 5.55 3.34 23.64
C PRO A 172 7.03 3.04 23.42
N VAL A 173 7.62 2.20 24.27
CA VAL A 173 9.02 1.76 24.15
C VAL A 173 9.21 0.86 22.92
N ASP A 174 8.29 -0.08 22.68
CA ASP A 174 8.29 -0.95 21.49
C ASP A 174 8.10 -0.14 20.20
N LEU A 175 7.22 0.86 20.20
CA LEU A 175 7.06 1.79 19.08
C LEU A 175 8.31 2.66 18.88
N LEU A 176 8.92 3.18 19.95
CA LEU A 176 10.19 3.91 19.88
C LEU A 176 11.34 3.02 19.42
N TRP A 177 11.36 1.74 19.79
CA TRP A 177 12.39 0.82 19.37
C TRP A 177 12.24 0.43 17.89
N ARG A 178 11.01 0.16 17.45
CA ARG A 178 10.70 -0.26 16.06
C ARG A 178 10.68 0.88 15.06
N TYR A 179 10.23 2.05 15.47
CA TYR A 179 10.06 3.21 14.58
C TYR A 179 10.98 4.38 14.92
N GLY A 180 11.48 4.46 16.15
CA GLY A 180 12.26 5.61 16.63
C GLY A 180 13.56 5.83 15.87
N LEU A 181 14.25 4.78 15.42
CA LEU A 181 15.44 4.96 14.56
C LEU A 181 15.09 5.57 13.19
N SER A 182 13.93 5.24 12.64
CA SER A 182 13.47 5.75 11.34
C SER A 182 12.89 7.15 11.45
N THR A 183 12.11 7.46 12.50
CA THR A 183 11.58 8.80 12.77
C THR A 183 12.66 9.75 13.28
N TRP A 184 13.63 9.28 14.06
CA TRP A 184 14.80 10.07 14.49
C TRP A 184 15.70 10.45 13.31
N ARG A 185 15.92 9.54 12.34
CA ARG A 185 16.63 9.87 11.08
C ARG A 185 15.86 10.87 10.22
N ALA A 186 14.53 10.80 10.20
CA ALA A 186 13.69 11.79 9.52
C ALA A 186 13.72 13.19 10.19
N LEU A 187 13.71 13.22 11.53
CA LEU A 187 13.78 14.45 12.32
C LEU A 187 15.17 15.11 12.28
N ARG A 188 16.25 14.33 12.16
CA ARG A 188 17.63 14.86 12.02
C ARG A 188 17.92 15.56 10.69
N GLY A 189 16.94 15.68 9.80
CA GLY A 189 17.09 16.42 8.55
C GLY A 189 17.99 15.71 7.52
N GLU A 190 18.21 14.40 7.63
CA GLU A 190 18.87 13.64 6.59
C GLU A 190 18.05 13.76 5.29
N ARG A 191 18.64 14.36 4.26
CA ARG A 191 18.00 14.65 2.96
C ARG A 191 17.27 13.44 2.37
N GLY A 192 17.74 12.23 2.66
CA GLY A 192 17.10 10.98 2.24
C GLY A 192 15.73 10.74 2.85
N ALA A 193 15.50 11.04 4.13
CA ALA A 193 14.23 10.77 4.79
C ALA A 193 13.11 11.75 4.38
N ARG A 194 13.46 13.03 4.18
CA ARG A 194 12.53 14.02 3.61
C ARG A 194 12.17 13.70 2.17
N ALA A 195 13.14 13.29 1.35
CA ALA A 195 12.88 12.85 -0.02
C ALA A 195 11.95 11.63 -0.07
N ILE A 196 12.07 10.69 0.87
CA ILE A 196 11.18 9.51 0.98
C ILE A 196 9.76 9.94 1.36
N TRP A 197 9.62 10.83 2.34
CA TRP A 197 8.31 11.34 2.75
C TRP A 197 7.59 12.10 1.63
N GLN A 198 8.31 12.98 0.94
CA GLN A 198 7.78 13.71 -0.22
C GLN A 198 7.31 12.75 -1.33
N ARG A 199 8.01 11.62 -1.53
CA ARG A 199 7.63 10.59 -2.51
C ARG A 199 6.35 9.85 -2.14
N GLU A 200 6.17 9.48 -0.87
CA GLU A 200 4.94 8.83 -0.42
C GLU A 200 3.72 9.75 -0.54
N VAL A 201 3.87 11.02 -0.14
CA VAL A 201 2.82 12.03 -0.25
C VAL A 201 2.50 12.31 -1.73
N TRP A 202 3.51 12.37 -2.59
CA TRP A 202 3.32 12.54 -4.02
C TRP A 202 2.57 11.35 -4.64
N LEU A 203 2.96 10.11 -4.33
CA LEU A 203 2.27 8.91 -4.83
C LEU A 203 0.81 8.87 -4.38
N GLU A 204 0.52 9.22 -3.14
CA GLU A 204 -0.85 9.26 -2.63
C GLU A 204 -1.71 10.31 -3.35
N ARG A 205 -1.16 11.51 -3.59
CA ARG A 205 -1.86 12.55 -4.37
C ARG A 205 -2.09 12.13 -5.81
N TRP A 206 -1.08 11.53 -6.43
CA TRP A 206 -1.17 11.02 -7.80
C TRP A 206 -2.23 9.91 -7.93
N LEU A 207 -2.28 8.97 -6.98
CA LEU A 207 -3.31 7.92 -6.97
C LEU A 207 -4.72 8.50 -6.82
N ARG A 208 -4.89 9.55 -6.02
CA ARG A 208 -6.17 10.27 -5.86
C ARG A 208 -6.55 11.15 -7.06
N GLY A 209 -5.64 11.33 -8.02
CA GLY A 209 -5.88 12.15 -9.21
C GLY A 209 -5.64 13.64 -9.05
N GLY A 210 -4.88 14.05 -8.04
CA GLY A 210 -4.35 15.41 -8.00
C GLY A 210 -3.35 15.61 -9.14
N GLU A 211 -3.62 16.56 -10.03
CA GLU A 211 -2.59 17.12 -10.91
C GLU A 211 -1.52 17.85 -10.07
N GLN A 212 -0.29 17.89 -10.61
CA GLN A 212 0.76 18.74 -10.05
C GLN A 212 0.24 20.19 -9.99
N LEU A 213 0.25 20.78 -8.79
CA LEU A 213 0.47 22.22 -8.72
C LEU A 213 1.88 22.44 -9.26
N ASP A 214 1.97 23.24 -10.31
CA ASP A 214 3.20 23.77 -10.85
C ASP A 214 4.09 24.34 -9.74
N GLU A 215 5.40 24.12 -9.91
CA GLU A 215 6.53 24.87 -9.37
C GLU A 215 6.39 25.54 -8.01
N LEU A 216 7.15 25.05 -7.01
CA LEU A 216 8.08 25.83 -6.19
C LEU A 216 9.24 24.94 -5.71
#